data_AF-A0A7L2BAC5-F1
#
_entry.id   AF-A0A7L2BAC5-F1
#
_cell.length_a   1.000
_cell.length_b   1.000
_cell.length_c   1.000
_cell.angle_alpha   90.00
_cell.angle_beta   90.00
_cell.angle_gamma   90.00
#
_symmetry.space_group_name_H-M   'P 1'
#
loop_
_entity.id
_entity.type
_entity.pdbx_description
1 polymer ?
#
loop_
_entity_poly.entity_id
_entity_poly.type
_entity_poly.pdbx_seq_one_letter_code
_entity_poly.pdbx_strand_id
1 'polypeptide(L)'
;DFTEMMRALGYPRLISMENFHTPNFKLVSEVLLWLVKRYEPQTDIPADVETEQDRVFFIKAVAQFMATKAHIKLNTKKLYQADGYAVKELLKVTSMLYGAMNTKGVECTDMSEENSSKFKFDLSSEIADLKAVRQLASEITSKGASLYDLLGKEAELRAARTESIARPLDINEAEKTMKIAIGCILEQVQKTKDMLNNVAFDEASLEAKIEKRKLELERSQKRLQTLQNVRPAFMDEYEKIEEQLQKQYSSYLEKFHNLAYMEQLLEDHRQAEQEMFEEAANMLRLMQNKLKEEEQNLLKNGNNDDSDIEIQEDEESDSEVEDKQILKQRTATETLLQG
;
A
#
# COMPACT_ATOMS: atom_id res chain seq x y z
N ASP A 1 9.01 17.37 24.81
CA ASP A 1 9.07 15.92 25.14
C ASP A 1 10.48 15.41 25.40
N PHE A 2 11.23 14.87 24.42
CA PHE A 2 12.52 14.20 24.70
C PHE A 2 13.55 15.07 25.44
N THR A 3 13.76 16.30 24.98
CA THR A 3 14.72 17.25 25.56
C THR A 3 14.36 17.66 26.99
N GLU A 4 13.06 17.79 27.28
CA GLU A 4 12.54 18.12 28.61
C GLU A 4 12.68 16.94 29.57
N MET A 5 12.39 15.73 29.12
CA MET A 5 12.53 14.52 29.93
C MET A 5 14.00 14.23 30.27
N MET A 6 14.91 14.43 29.32
CA MET A 6 16.34 14.32 29.56
C MET A 6 16.84 15.37 30.56
N ARG A 7 16.34 16.62 30.47
CA ARG A 7 16.65 17.67 31.44
C ARG A 7 16.14 17.31 32.83
N ALA A 8 14.91 16.83 32.93
CA ALA A 8 14.31 16.43 34.20
C ALA A 8 15.04 15.24 34.84
N LEU A 9 15.49 14.27 34.04
CA LEU A 9 16.32 13.16 34.53
C LEU A 9 17.73 13.58 34.98
N GLY A 10 18.13 14.84 34.73
CA GLY A 10 19.41 15.41 35.15
C GLY A 10 20.55 15.18 34.15
N TYR A 11 20.25 15.03 32.86
CA TYR A 11 21.30 14.94 31.84
C TYR A 11 22.09 16.26 31.77
N PRO A 12 23.44 16.21 31.87
CA PRO A 12 24.26 17.40 32.11
C PRO A 12 24.42 18.32 30.89
N ARG A 13 24.23 17.81 29.68
CA ARG A 13 24.42 18.56 28.43
C ARG A 13 23.08 19.04 27.88
N LEU A 14 23.03 20.28 27.40
CA LEU A 14 21.83 20.81 26.74
C LEU A 14 21.64 20.11 25.38
N ILE A 15 20.46 19.52 25.20
CA ILE A 15 20.01 18.91 23.95
C ILE A 15 18.98 19.84 23.30
N SER A 16 19.23 20.24 22.05
CA SER A 16 18.28 20.96 21.19
C SER A 16 17.72 20.02 20.12
N MET A 17 16.52 20.35 19.62
CA MET A 17 15.90 19.64 18.48
C MET A 17 16.75 19.74 17.20
N GLU A 18 17.53 20.81 17.05
CA GLU A 18 18.46 21.00 15.93
C GLU A 18 19.58 19.97 15.91
N ASN A 19 19.96 19.40 17.07
CA ASN A 19 21.08 18.46 17.18
C ASN A 19 20.83 17.11 16.48
N PHE A 20 19.59 16.79 16.11
CA PHE A 20 19.20 15.55 15.43
C PHE A 20 18.65 15.79 14.02
N HIS A 21 18.71 17.02 13.50
CA HIS A 21 18.36 17.30 12.10
C HIS A 21 19.39 16.72 11.13
N THR A 22 20.63 16.56 11.58
CA THR A 22 21.69 15.84 10.87
C THR A 22 22.22 14.70 11.75
N PRO A 23 22.75 13.61 11.16
CA PRO A 23 23.31 12.49 11.92
C PRO A 23 24.40 12.92 12.92
N ASN A 24 24.15 12.70 14.21
CA ASN A 24 25.07 13.06 15.30
C ASN A 24 25.31 11.86 16.23
N PHE A 25 26.12 10.92 15.76
CA PHE A 25 26.39 9.68 16.50
C PHE A 25 27.09 9.91 17.83
N LYS A 26 27.95 10.94 17.92
CA LYS A 26 28.65 11.29 19.16
C LYS A 26 27.67 11.69 20.26
N LEU A 27 26.64 12.47 19.93
CA LEU A 27 25.59 12.80 20.89
C LEU A 27 24.73 11.59 21.25
N VAL A 28 24.36 10.75 20.28
CA VAL A 28 23.54 9.54 20.54
C VAL A 28 24.28 8.54 21.43
N SER A 29 25.57 8.32 21.19
CA SER A 29 26.40 7.43 22.02
C SER A 29 26.58 7.95 23.44
N GLU A 30 26.84 9.25 23.60
CA GLU A 30 26.93 9.91 24.90
C GLU A 30 25.62 9.76 25.70
N VAL A 31 24.47 10.03 25.05
CA VAL A 31 23.15 9.92 25.66
C VAL A 31 22.82 8.46 26.02
N LEU A 32 23.08 7.50 25.13
CA LEU A 32 22.83 6.08 25.40
C LEU A 32 23.67 5.57 26.57
N LEU A 33 24.96 5.91 26.59
CA LEU A 33 25.85 5.50 27.67
C LEU A 33 25.39 6.08 29.00
N TRP A 34 24.96 7.35 29.00
CA TRP A 34 24.42 8.00 30.19
C TRP A 34 23.14 7.33 30.68
N LEU A 35 22.19 7.05 29.77
CA LEU A 35 20.93 6.38 30.11
C LEU A 35 21.14 4.97 30.68
N VAL A 36 22.07 4.21 30.11
CA VAL A 36 22.41 2.87 30.60
C VAL A 36 23.06 2.95 31.98
N LYS A 37 24.02 3.85 32.20
CA LYS A 37 24.64 4.05 33.52
C LYS A 37 23.64 4.56 34.56
N ARG A 38 22.63 5.31 34.13
CA ARG A 38 21.53 5.75 35.01
C ARG A 38 20.62 4.60 35.41
N TYR A 39 20.44 3.61 34.54
CA TYR A 39 19.69 2.39 34.84
C TYR A 39 20.49 1.43 35.73
N GLU A 40 21.76 1.17 35.41
CA GLU A 40 22.65 0.29 36.18
C GLU A 40 24.08 0.86 36.21
N PRO A 41 24.53 1.42 37.36
CA PRO A 41 25.81 2.13 37.47
C PRO A 41 27.06 1.28 37.21
N GLN A 42 26.98 -0.04 37.44
CA GLN A 42 28.09 -0.99 37.30
C GLN A 42 28.21 -1.59 35.89
N THR A 43 27.49 -1.03 34.91
CA THR A 43 27.48 -1.57 33.55
C THR A 43 28.81 -1.32 32.83
N ASP A 44 29.41 -2.39 32.32
CA ASP A 44 30.64 -2.38 31.53
C ASP A 44 30.31 -2.38 30.03
N ILE A 45 29.95 -1.20 29.50
CA ILE A 45 29.79 -0.97 28.05
C ILE A 45 30.98 -0.14 27.57
N PRO A 46 31.68 -0.58 26.50
CA PRO A 46 32.80 0.18 25.95
C PRO A 46 32.38 1.59 25.56
N ALA A 47 33.13 2.60 25.99
CA ALA A 47 32.83 3.99 25.69
C ALA A 47 33.47 4.49 24.39
N ASP A 48 34.37 3.70 23.78
CA ASP A 48 35.06 4.07 22.55
C ASP A 48 34.13 3.88 21.34
N VAL A 49 34.03 4.92 20.51
CA VAL A 49 33.15 5.01 19.34
C VAL A 49 33.84 5.72 18.17
N GLU A 50 35.17 5.80 18.18
CA GLU A 50 35.93 6.52 17.16
C GLU A 50 35.90 5.79 15.81
N THR A 51 35.99 4.45 15.79
CA THR A 51 35.90 3.65 14.56
C THR A 51 34.48 3.15 14.26
N GLU A 52 34.18 2.87 12.99
CA GLU A 52 32.88 2.30 12.59
C GLU A 52 32.60 0.95 13.27
N GLN A 53 33.64 0.12 13.46
CA GLN A 53 33.52 -1.18 14.12
C GLN A 53 33.14 -1.00 15.59
N ASP A 54 33.77 -0.04 16.27
CA ASP A 54 33.48 0.26 17.68
C ASP A 54 32.07 0.80 17.86
N ARG A 55 31.59 1.65 16.93
CA ARG A 55 30.21 2.14 16.93
C ARG A 55 29.19 1.01 16.80
N VAL A 56 29.43 0.05 15.91
CA VAL A 56 28.56 -1.12 15.75
C VAL A 56 28.59 -2.01 16.99
N PHE A 57 29.77 -2.22 17.59
CA PHE A 57 29.91 -2.97 18.83
C PHE A 57 29.15 -2.29 19.98
N PHE A 58 29.34 -0.99 20.15
CA PHE A 58 28.66 -0.16 21.15
C PHE A 58 27.13 -0.28 21.05
N ILE A 59 26.57 -0.08 19.85
CA ILE A 59 25.11 -0.16 19.65
C ILE A 59 24.57 -1.56 19.93
N LYS A 60 25.30 -2.61 19.56
CA LYS A 60 24.91 -3.99 19.88
C LYS A 60 24.94 -4.25 21.37
N ALA A 61 25.99 -3.83 22.07
CA ALA A 61 26.13 -3.98 23.52
C ALA A 61 24.99 -3.27 24.27
N VAL A 62 24.70 -2.01 23.92
CA VAL A 62 23.60 -1.23 24.50
C VAL A 62 22.24 -1.89 24.23
N ALA A 63 21.97 -2.30 22.98
CA ALA A 63 20.70 -2.93 22.63
C ALA A 63 20.49 -4.28 23.33
N GLN A 64 21.54 -5.09 23.46
CA GLN A 64 21.51 -6.35 24.19
C GLN A 64 21.30 -6.13 25.68
N PHE A 65 22.00 -5.15 26.28
CA PHE A 65 21.82 -4.77 27.68
C PHE A 65 20.36 -4.36 27.95
N MET A 66 19.82 -3.43 27.16
CA MET A 66 18.45 -2.94 27.35
C MET A 66 17.40 -4.02 27.13
N ALA A 67 17.61 -4.95 26.20
CA ALA A 67 16.69 -6.06 25.96
C ALA A 67 16.70 -7.11 27.08
N THR A 68 17.86 -7.36 27.69
CA THR A 68 18.02 -8.42 28.70
C THR A 68 17.74 -7.94 30.12
N LYS A 69 18.10 -6.69 30.44
CA LYS A 69 18.00 -6.11 31.79
C LYS A 69 16.75 -5.26 31.98
N ALA A 70 16.46 -4.40 31.00
CA ALA A 70 15.31 -3.49 31.06
C ALA A 70 14.09 -4.00 30.28
N HIS A 71 14.21 -5.14 29.57
CA HIS A 71 13.20 -5.68 28.66
C HIS A 71 12.72 -4.68 27.58
N ILE A 72 13.57 -3.71 27.22
CA ILE A 72 13.29 -2.72 26.17
C ILE A 72 13.99 -3.16 24.87
N LYS A 73 13.19 -3.41 23.83
CA LYS A 73 13.70 -3.70 22.47
C LYS A 73 13.99 -2.40 21.72
N LEU A 74 15.27 -2.15 21.44
CA LEU A 74 15.74 -1.00 20.67
C LEU A 74 16.09 -1.38 19.23
N ASN A 75 15.78 -0.49 18.28
CA ASN A 75 16.17 -0.68 16.89
C ASN A 75 17.59 -0.16 16.64
N THR A 76 18.54 -1.08 16.48
CA THR A 76 19.97 -0.79 16.29
C THR A 76 20.26 0.03 15.04
N LYS A 77 19.50 -0.16 13.95
CA LYS A 77 19.67 0.60 12.70
C LYS A 77 19.29 2.06 12.89
N LYS A 78 18.19 2.33 13.58
CA LYS A 78 17.74 3.71 13.87
C LYS A 78 18.67 4.42 14.85
N LEU A 79 19.20 3.71 15.84
CA LEU A 79 20.20 4.28 16.75
C LEU A 79 21.50 4.64 16.00
N TYR A 80 21.93 3.79 15.07
CA TYR A 80 23.14 4.04 14.27
C TYR A 80 22.98 5.17 13.25
N GLN A 81 21.77 5.37 12.70
CA GLN A 81 21.44 6.51 11.83
C GLN A 81 21.65 7.86 12.52
N ALA A 82 21.53 7.90 13.85
CA ALA A 82 21.84 9.03 14.72
C ALA A 82 21.16 10.37 14.37
N ASP A 83 20.02 10.31 13.69
CA ASP A 83 19.18 11.45 13.31
C ASP A 83 17.88 11.46 14.13
N GLY A 84 16.84 12.16 13.67
CA GLY A 84 15.53 12.19 14.33
C GLY A 84 14.88 10.81 14.57
N TYR A 85 15.27 9.76 13.83
CA TYR A 85 14.77 8.40 14.09
C TYR A 85 15.43 7.78 15.32
N ALA A 86 16.67 8.15 15.64
CA ALA A 86 17.34 7.71 16.86
C ALA A 86 16.62 8.24 18.11
N VAL A 87 16.10 9.46 18.06
CA VAL A 87 15.36 10.09 19.17
C VAL A 87 14.13 9.25 19.58
N LYS A 88 13.44 8.63 18.62
CA LYS A 88 12.30 7.74 18.91
C LYS A 88 12.70 6.51 19.72
N GLU A 89 13.91 6.00 19.50
CA GLU A 89 14.45 4.86 20.24
C GLU A 89 15.00 5.31 21.61
N LEU A 90 15.66 6.47 21.68
CA LEU A 90 16.10 7.08 22.95
C LEU A 90 14.92 7.38 23.88
N LEU A 91 13.80 7.83 23.33
CA LEU A 91 12.57 8.09 24.07
C LEU A 91 12.03 6.86 24.78
N LYS A 92 12.17 5.64 24.24
CA LYS A 92 11.69 4.42 24.92
C LYS A 92 12.34 4.23 26.28
N VAL A 93 13.66 4.45 26.34
CA VAL A 93 14.44 4.34 27.58
C VAL A 93 14.16 5.52 28.49
N THR A 94 14.14 6.72 27.93
CA THR A 94 13.93 7.98 28.65
C THR A 94 12.54 8.02 29.30
N SER A 95 11.48 7.60 28.61
CA SER A 95 10.12 7.56 29.13
C SER A 95 9.95 6.57 30.27
N MET A 96 10.59 5.41 30.19
CA MET A 96 10.59 4.46 31.31
C MET A 96 11.27 5.05 32.55
N LEU A 97 12.48 5.63 32.38
CA LEU A 97 13.22 6.23 33.49
C LEU A 97 12.49 7.46 34.08
N TYR A 98 11.91 8.30 33.21
CA TYR A 98 11.15 9.48 33.63
C TYR A 98 9.85 9.09 34.33
N GLY A 99 9.13 8.07 33.84
CA GLY A 99 7.95 7.52 34.51
C GLY A 99 8.28 6.99 35.91
N ALA A 100 9.38 6.26 36.05
CA ALA A 100 9.85 5.76 37.35
C ALA A 100 10.31 6.87 38.31
N MET A 101 10.74 8.02 37.80
CA MET A 101 11.06 9.20 38.60
C MET A 101 9.79 9.90 39.08
N ASN A 102 8.77 10.04 38.22
CA ASN A 102 7.51 10.70 38.57
C ASN A 102 6.63 9.86 39.50
N THR A 103 6.71 8.52 39.48
CA THR A 103 6.00 7.67 40.45
C THR A 103 6.52 7.80 41.89
N LYS A 104 7.73 8.32 42.09
CA LYS A 104 8.25 8.68 43.42
C LYS A 104 7.91 10.12 43.85
N GLY A 105 7.33 10.93 42.96
CA GLY A 105 7.07 12.36 43.18
C GLY A 105 5.60 12.77 43.21
N VAL A 106 4.66 11.84 43.03
CA VAL A 106 3.21 12.13 43.03
C VAL A 106 2.54 11.36 44.18
N GLU A 107 2.92 11.72 45.41
CA GLU A 107 1.95 11.73 46.51
C GLU A 107 1.42 13.16 46.61
N CYS A 108 0.10 13.32 46.51
CA CYS A 108 -0.65 14.55 46.75
C CYS A 108 -0.59 15.62 45.63
N THR A 109 -1.37 15.44 44.57
CA THR A 109 -2.27 16.53 44.09
C THR A 109 -3.32 15.99 43.11
N ASP A 110 -4.55 15.97 43.62
CA ASP A 110 -5.84 16.15 42.96
C ASP A 110 -6.10 15.56 41.56
N MET A 111 -6.90 14.50 41.63
CA MET A 111 -7.84 14.03 40.64
C MET A 111 -8.62 15.20 40.02
N SER A 112 -8.21 15.64 38.83
CA SER A 112 -9.03 16.47 37.95
C SER A 112 -9.06 15.82 36.56
N GLU A 113 -10.08 14.97 36.38
CA GLU A 113 -11.06 15.04 35.29
C GLU A 113 -10.66 15.94 34.10
N GLU A 114 -9.71 15.51 33.26
CA GLU A 114 -9.58 16.00 31.88
C GLU A 114 -8.54 15.17 31.13
N ASN A 115 -8.95 13.99 30.63
CA ASN A 115 -8.38 13.33 29.45
C ASN A 115 -9.17 12.04 29.10
N SER A 116 -10.50 12.15 29.04
CA SER A 116 -11.40 11.05 28.65
C SER A 116 -11.44 10.80 27.13
N SER A 117 -10.58 11.45 26.33
CA SER A 117 -10.70 11.43 24.86
C SER A 117 -9.40 11.15 24.09
N LYS A 118 -8.43 10.45 24.68
CA LYS A 118 -7.20 10.01 23.97
C LYS A 118 -6.73 8.58 24.23
N PHE A 119 -7.45 7.75 24.97
CA PHE A 119 -7.18 6.31 24.99
C PHE A 119 -7.93 5.64 23.86
N LYS A 120 -7.30 5.57 22.68
CA LYS A 120 -7.63 4.52 21.71
C LYS A 120 -7.34 3.20 22.43
N PHE A 121 -8.39 2.56 22.91
CA PHE A 121 -8.38 1.22 23.47
C PHE A 121 -7.57 0.30 22.57
N ASP A 122 -6.37 -0.08 23.01
CA ASP A 122 -5.63 -1.20 22.44
C ASP A 122 -6.23 -2.49 23.00
N LEU A 123 -7.53 -2.68 22.72
CA LEU A 123 -8.34 -3.79 23.22
C LEU A 123 -7.73 -5.14 22.80
N SER A 124 -6.98 -5.18 21.69
CA SER A 124 -6.32 -6.41 21.23
C SER A 124 -5.16 -6.85 22.13
N SER A 125 -4.39 -5.89 22.69
CA SER A 125 -3.35 -6.20 23.67
C SER A 125 -3.95 -6.69 25.00
N GLU A 126 -5.00 -6.01 25.48
CA GLU A 126 -5.69 -6.33 26.74
C GLU A 126 -6.53 -7.61 26.66
N ILE A 127 -7.07 -7.96 25.48
CA ILE A 127 -7.78 -9.23 25.25
C ILE A 127 -6.82 -10.42 25.31
N ALA A 128 -5.59 -10.26 24.81
CA ALA A 128 -4.57 -11.32 24.92
C ALA A 128 -4.21 -11.54 26.39
N ASP A 129 -4.05 -10.45 27.15
CA ASP A 129 -3.79 -10.51 28.60
C ASP A 129 -4.98 -11.11 29.37
N LEU A 130 -6.22 -10.75 29.02
CA LEU A 130 -7.42 -11.36 29.61
C LEU A 130 -7.54 -12.85 29.33
N LYS A 131 -7.16 -13.29 28.11
CA LYS A 131 -7.11 -14.73 27.78
C LYS A 131 -6.02 -15.43 28.60
N ALA A 132 -4.84 -14.83 28.73
CA ALA A 132 -3.76 -15.36 29.55
C ALA A 132 -4.16 -15.44 31.04
N VAL A 133 -4.80 -14.40 31.58
CA VAL A 133 -5.32 -14.37 32.96
C VAL A 133 -6.37 -15.45 33.18
N ARG A 134 -7.32 -15.63 32.24
CA ARG A 134 -8.32 -16.69 32.33
C ARG A 134 -7.69 -18.09 32.28
N GLN A 135 -6.69 -18.28 31.43
CA GLN A 135 -5.95 -19.54 31.34
C GLN A 135 -5.17 -19.82 32.62
N LEU A 136 -4.45 -18.84 33.15
CA LEU A 136 -3.74 -18.94 34.43
C LEU A 136 -4.69 -19.21 35.60
N ALA A 137 -5.86 -18.56 35.65
CA ALA A 137 -6.87 -18.84 36.68
C ALA A 137 -7.40 -20.28 36.59
N SER A 138 -7.59 -20.80 35.37
CA SER A 138 -7.96 -22.20 35.14
C SER A 138 -6.84 -23.15 35.58
N GLU A 139 -5.58 -22.84 35.27
CA GLU A 139 -4.42 -23.60 35.71
C GLU A 139 -4.27 -23.58 37.23
N ILE A 140 -4.44 -22.44 37.90
CA ILE A 140 -4.41 -22.33 39.36
C ILE A 140 -5.47 -23.24 39.97
N THR A 141 -6.68 -23.25 39.41
CA THR A 141 -7.77 -24.11 39.91
C THR A 141 -7.45 -25.59 39.68
N SER A 142 -6.94 -25.95 38.50
CA SER A 142 -6.53 -27.32 38.18
C SER A 142 -5.38 -27.82 39.06
N LYS A 143 -4.35 -26.98 39.24
CA LYS A 143 -3.20 -27.27 40.11
C LYS A 143 -3.61 -27.32 41.57
N GLY A 144 -4.53 -26.46 42.01
CA GLY A 144 -5.10 -26.47 43.35
C GLY A 144 -5.87 -27.77 43.64
N ALA A 145 -6.70 -28.23 42.70
CA ALA A 145 -7.38 -29.52 42.81
C ALA A 145 -6.39 -30.69 42.84
N SER A 146 -5.41 -30.69 41.94
CA SER A 146 -4.37 -31.73 41.90
C SER A 146 -3.53 -31.75 43.18
N LEU A 147 -3.20 -30.58 43.73
CA LEU A 147 -2.49 -30.45 45.00
C LEU A 147 -3.34 -30.95 46.18
N TYR A 148 -4.64 -30.63 46.22
CA TYR A 148 -5.57 -31.14 47.24
C TYR A 148 -5.61 -32.67 47.22
N ASP A 149 -5.75 -33.28 46.03
CA ASP A 149 -5.77 -34.74 45.89
C ASP A 149 -4.44 -35.38 46.32
N LEU A 150 -3.31 -34.77 45.96
CA LEU A 150 -1.98 -35.24 46.34
C LEU A 150 -1.74 -35.12 47.85
N LEU A 151 -2.15 -34.00 48.46
CA LEU A 151 -2.05 -33.79 49.91
C LEU A 151 -3.00 -34.73 50.68
N GLY A 152 -4.18 -35.02 50.14
CA GLY A 152 -5.10 -36.00 50.73
C GLY A 152 -4.50 -37.40 50.82
N LYS A 153 -3.64 -37.76 49.86
CA LYS A 153 -2.89 -39.03 49.86
C LYS A 153 -1.61 -39.00 50.68
N GLU A 154 -1.20 -37.86 51.23
CA GLU A 154 0.11 -37.71 51.88
C GLU A 154 0.28 -38.62 53.10
N ALA A 155 -0.78 -38.92 53.85
CA ALA A 155 -0.70 -39.86 54.97
C ALA A 155 -0.33 -41.28 54.51
N GLU A 156 -0.99 -41.78 53.47
CA GLU A 156 -0.72 -43.07 52.85
C GLU A 156 0.65 -43.09 52.17
N LEU A 157 0.97 -42.04 51.40
CA LEU A 157 2.25 -41.91 50.71
C LEU A 157 3.42 -41.79 51.69
N ARG A 158 3.25 -41.12 52.83
CA ARG A 158 4.25 -41.06 53.90
C ARG A 158 4.47 -42.42 54.54
N ALA A 159 3.40 -43.18 54.81
CA ALA A 159 3.50 -44.54 55.32
C ALA A 159 4.24 -45.45 54.32
N ALA A 160 3.82 -45.48 53.06
CA ALA A 160 4.46 -46.26 52.00
C ALA A 160 5.92 -45.88 51.76
N ARG A 161 6.25 -44.58 51.86
CA ARG A 161 7.64 -44.10 51.75
C ARG A 161 8.48 -44.56 52.93
N THR A 162 7.95 -44.45 54.15
CA THR A 162 8.67 -44.89 55.37
C THR A 162 8.89 -46.40 55.34
N GLU A 163 7.90 -47.17 54.89
CA GLU A 163 8.01 -48.62 54.67
C GLU A 163 9.05 -48.97 53.59
N SER A 164 9.04 -48.26 52.46
CA SER A 164 10.05 -48.46 51.40
C SER A 164 11.46 -48.09 51.84
N ILE A 165 11.63 -47.03 52.65
CA ILE A 165 12.94 -46.63 53.21
C ILE A 165 13.43 -47.63 54.26
N ALA A 166 12.51 -48.16 55.07
CA ALA A 166 12.83 -49.18 56.07
C ALA A 166 13.15 -50.54 55.45
N ARG A 167 12.76 -50.76 54.19
CA ARG A 167 13.06 -51.99 53.46
C ARG A 167 14.56 -52.07 53.17
N PRO A 168 15.27 -53.11 53.65
CA PRO A 168 16.66 -53.31 53.28
C PRO A 168 16.77 -53.50 51.76
N LEU A 169 17.77 -52.84 51.17
CA LEU A 169 17.98 -52.80 49.73
C LEU A 169 18.33 -54.21 49.23
N ASP A 170 17.43 -54.84 48.47
CA ASP A 170 17.73 -56.10 47.79
C ASP A 170 18.58 -55.80 46.56
N ILE A 171 19.88 -56.09 46.68
CA ILE A 171 20.87 -55.87 45.62
C ILE A 171 20.46 -56.62 44.34
N ASN A 172 19.79 -57.77 44.44
CA ASN A 172 19.36 -58.53 43.26
C ASN A 172 18.19 -57.87 42.54
N GLU A 173 17.25 -57.28 43.27
CA GLU A 173 16.13 -56.53 42.70
C GLU A 173 16.63 -55.21 42.06
N ALA A 174 17.57 -54.53 42.72
CA ALA A 174 18.24 -53.36 42.17
C ALA A 174 19.02 -53.69 40.89
N GLU A 175 19.76 -54.79 40.86
CA GLU A 175 20.48 -55.24 39.66
C GLU A 175 19.50 -55.58 38.51
N LYS A 176 18.40 -56.27 38.82
CA LYS A 176 17.37 -56.62 37.83
C LYS A 176 16.72 -55.38 37.22
N THR A 177 16.32 -54.42 38.06
CA THR A 177 15.73 -53.15 37.58
C THR A 177 16.73 -52.35 36.75
N MET A 178 18.01 -52.34 37.15
CA MET A 178 19.06 -51.68 36.38
C MET A 178 19.29 -52.36 35.02
N LYS A 179 19.28 -53.69 34.95
CA LYS A 179 19.35 -54.44 33.68
C LYS A 179 18.17 -54.12 32.75
N ILE A 180 16.97 -54.03 33.29
CA ILE A 180 15.78 -53.64 32.51
C ILE A 180 15.93 -52.21 31.99
N ALA A 181 16.35 -51.26 32.84
CA ALA A 181 16.57 -49.88 32.44
C ALA A 181 17.64 -49.75 31.33
N ILE A 182 18.74 -50.51 31.42
CA ILE A 182 19.76 -50.59 30.37
C ILE A 182 19.14 -51.13 29.08
N GLY A 183 18.34 -52.19 29.15
CA GLY A 183 17.62 -52.74 27.98
C GLY A 183 16.72 -51.71 27.31
N CYS A 184 15.90 -50.99 28.07
CA CYS A 184 15.04 -49.94 27.56
C CYS A 184 15.83 -48.80 26.88
N ILE A 185 16.95 -48.39 27.47
CA ILE A 185 17.82 -47.38 26.87
C ILE A 185 18.42 -47.89 25.57
N LEU A 186 18.91 -49.14 25.53
CA LEU A 186 19.47 -49.74 24.31
C LEU A 186 18.43 -49.83 23.18
N GLU A 187 17.20 -50.22 23.49
CA GLU A 187 16.09 -50.19 22.53
C GLU A 187 15.81 -48.77 22.02
N GLN A 188 15.83 -47.79 22.91
CA GLN A 188 15.63 -46.40 22.53
C GLN A 188 16.77 -45.88 21.64
N VAL A 189 18.02 -46.22 21.95
CA VAL A 189 19.19 -45.91 21.10
C VAL A 189 19.02 -46.56 19.72
N GLN A 190 18.60 -47.82 19.66
CA GLN A 190 18.38 -48.50 18.39
C GLN A 190 17.27 -47.84 17.57
N LYS A 191 16.13 -47.50 18.18
CA LYS A 191 15.04 -46.76 17.53
C LYS A 191 15.52 -45.42 16.98
N THR A 192 16.29 -44.65 17.76
CA THR A 192 16.85 -43.38 17.30
C THR A 192 17.83 -43.56 16.14
N LYS A 193 18.63 -44.63 16.16
CA LYS A 193 19.54 -44.97 15.06
C LYS A 193 18.79 -45.32 13.78
N ASP A 194 17.70 -46.07 13.87
CA ASP A 194 16.87 -46.41 12.72
C ASP A 194 16.18 -45.16 12.14
N MET A 195 15.70 -44.25 12.99
CA MET A 195 15.18 -42.95 12.56
C MET A 195 16.25 -42.12 11.85
N LEU A 196 17.48 -42.09 12.37
CA LEU A 196 18.60 -41.37 11.74
C LEU A 196 18.88 -41.91 10.33
N ASN A 197 18.89 -43.24 10.17
CA ASN A 197 19.10 -43.87 8.87
C ASN A 197 17.99 -43.54 7.88
N ASN A 198 16.74 -43.49 8.33
CA ASN A 198 15.61 -43.08 7.49
C ASN A 198 15.74 -41.62 7.04
N VAL A 199 16.12 -40.72 7.95
CA VAL A 199 16.36 -39.31 7.61
C VAL A 199 17.50 -39.18 6.60
N ALA A 200 18.59 -39.94 6.74
CA ALA A 200 19.69 -39.93 5.77
C ALA A 200 19.26 -40.42 4.37
N PHE A 201 18.37 -41.42 4.30
CA PHE A 201 17.80 -41.86 3.03
C PHE A 201 16.89 -40.80 2.40
N ASP A 202 16.04 -40.17 3.21
CA ASP A 202 15.15 -39.10 2.75
C ASP A 202 15.94 -37.88 2.28
N GLU A 203 17.02 -37.52 2.98
CA GLU A 203 17.94 -36.45 2.59
C GLU A 203 18.57 -36.74 1.22
N ALA A 204 19.13 -37.94 1.02
CA ALA A 204 19.73 -38.33 -0.26
C ALA A 204 18.69 -38.33 -1.41
N SER A 205 17.46 -38.78 -1.13
CA SER A 205 16.35 -38.78 -2.08
C SER A 205 15.91 -37.36 -2.46
N LEU A 206 15.85 -36.45 -1.49
CA LEU A 206 15.53 -35.05 -1.72
C LEU A 206 16.65 -34.33 -2.48
N GLU A 207 17.91 -34.59 -2.16
CA GLU A 207 19.05 -34.00 -2.88
C GLU A 207 19.04 -34.41 -4.35
N ALA A 208 18.79 -35.69 -4.65
CA ALA A 208 18.65 -36.16 -6.03
C ALA A 208 17.49 -35.48 -6.78
N LYS A 209 16.36 -35.24 -6.10
CA LYS A 209 15.22 -34.48 -6.68
C LYS A 209 15.58 -33.02 -6.92
N ILE A 210 16.29 -32.38 -5.99
CA ILE A 210 16.73 -31.00 -6.10
C ILE A 210 17.68 -30.85 -7.30
N GLU A 211 18.67 -31.72 -7.44
CA GLU A 211 19.60 -31.68 -8.57
C GLU A 211 18.90 -31.90 -9.91
N LYS A 212 17.97 -32.85 -9.99
CA LYS A 212 17.14 -33.03 -11.19
C LYS A 212 16.36 -31.75 -11.55
N ARG A 213 15.75 -31.09 -10.56
CA ARG A 213 15.01 -29.84 -10.76
C ARG A 213 15.90 -28.68 -11.16
N LYS A 214 17.11 -28.57 -10.60
CA LYS A 214 18.10 -27.56 -11.02
C LYS A 214 18.50 -27.72 -12.48
N LEU A 215 18.75 -28.94 -12.94
CA LEU A 215 19.07 -29.22 -14.35
C LEU A 215 17.90 -28.89 -15.29
N GLU A 216 16.65 -29.24 -14.91
CA GLU A 216 15.44 -28.87 -15.66
C GLU A 216 15.25 -27.35 -15.74
N LEU A 217 15.51 -26.64 -14.64
CA LEU A 217 15.46 -25.19 -14.57
C LEU A 217 16.50 -24.56 -15.50
N GLU A 218 17.75 -25.01 -15.44
CA GLU A 218 18.84 -24.49 -16.27
C GLU A 218 18.54 -24.68 -17.76
N ARG A 219 18.03 -25.86 -18.15
CA ARG A 219 17.62 -26.13 -19.53
C ARG A 219 16.50 -25.19 -19.98
N SER A 220 15.51 -24.95 -19.11
CA SER A 220 14.39 -24.07 -19.40
C SER A 220 14.82 -22.61 -19.49
N GLN A 221 15.71 -22.16 -18.62
CA GLN A 221 16.32 -20.83 -18.66
C GLN A 221 17.12 -20.62 -19.95
N LYS A 222 17.95 -21.58 -20.36
CA LYS A 222 18.67 -21.52 -21.64
C LYS A 222 17.71 -21.41 -22.82
N ARG A 223 16.64 -22.21 -22.83
CA ARG A 223 15.60 -22.13 -23.88
C ARG A 223 14.90 -20.78 -23.89
N LEU A 224 14.56 -20.23 -22.73
CA LEU A 224 13.95 -18.91 -22.62
C LEU A 224 14.88 -17.83 -23.14
N GLN A 225 16.16 -17.86 -22.77
CA GLN A 225 17.16 -16.90 -23.25
C GLN A 225 17.31 -16.98 -24.78
N THR A 226 17.33 -18.18 -25.36
CA THR A 226 17.32 -18.33 -26.82
C THR A 226 16.06 -17.72 -27.44
N LEU A 227 14.88 -17.97 -26.87
CA LEU A 227 13.61 -17.41 -27.37
C LEU A 227 13.56 -15.88 -27.25
N GLN A 228 14.10 -15.31 -26.17
CA GLN A 228 14.16 -13.85 -25.97
C GLN A 228 15.08 -13.17 -26.98
N ASN A 229 16.17 -13.83 -27.37
CA ASN A 229 17.13 -13.29 -28.33
C ASN A 229 16.66 -13.46 -29.79
N VAL A 230 15.66 -14.30 -30.05
CA VAL A 230 15.13 -14.52 -31.39
C VAL A 230 14.01 -13.53 -31.66
N ARG A 231 14.21 -12.66 -32.66
CA ARG A 231 13.16 -11.79 -33.18
C ARG A 231 12.04 -12.66 -33.78
N PRO A 232 10.76 -12.46 -33.40
CA PRO A 232 9.66 -13.18 -34.02
C PRO A 232 9.56 -12.87 -35.52
N ALA A 233 9.32 -13.88 -36.36
CA ALA A 233 9.31 -13.75 -37.81
C ALA A 233 8.25 -12.77 -38.35
N PHE A 234 7.15 -12.58 -37.62
CA PHE A 234 6.07 -11.66 -37.99
C PHE A 234 6.36 -10.19 -37.63
N MET A 235 7.43 -9.89 -36.89
CA MET A 235 7.73 -8.51 -36.47
C MET A 235 8.02 -7.59 -37.65
N ASP A 236 8.68 -8.10 -38.69
CA ASP A 236 8.98 -7.31 -39.88
C ASP A 236 7.69 -6.94 -40.65
N GLU A 237 6.72 -7.86 -40.70
CA GLU A 237 5.41 -7.60 -41.29
C GLU A 237 4.59 -6.61 -40.44
N TYR A 238 4.64 -6.75 -39.12
CA TYR A 238 3.98 -5.84 -38.19
C TYR A 238 4.49 -4.40 -38.35
N GLU A 239 5.82 -4.19 -38.33
CA GLU A 239 6.44 -2.87 -38.49
C GLU A 239 6.09 -2.24 -39.85
N LYS A 240 6.05 -3.05 -40.91
CA LYS A 240 5.64 -2.58 -42.24
C LYS A 240 4.19 -2.12 -42.27
N ILE A 241 3.29 -2.85 -41.62
CA ILE A 241 1.87 -2.48 -41.51
C ILE A 241 1.70 -1.24 -40.65
N GLU A 242 2.44 -1.12 -39.55
CA GLU A 242 2.43 0.06 -38.68
C GLU A 242 2.85 1.32 -39.45
N GLU A 243 3.92 1.24 -40.25
CA GLU A 243 4.38 2.35 -41.09
C GLU A 243 3.33 2.73 -42.14
N GLN A 244 2.66 1.74 -42.74
CA GLN A 244 1.56 1.99 -43.68
C GLN A 244 0.37 2.65 -42.99
N LEU A 245 0.00 2.20 -41.79
CA LEU A 245 -1.08 2.77 -40.99
C LEU A 245 -0.79 4.23 -40.67
N GLN A 246 0.45 4.56 -40.28
CA GLN A 246 0.85 5.93 -40.00
C GLN A 246 0.71 6.84 -41.23
N LYS A 247 1.15 6.38 -42.40
CA LYS A 247 0.99 7.11 -43.67
C LYS A 247 -0.47 7.34 -44.02
N GLN A 248 -1.32 6.32 -43.86
CA GLN A 248 -2.76 6.44 -44.12
C GLN A 248 -3.43 7.40 -43.14
N TYR A 249 -3.04 7.38 -41.87
CA TYR A 249 -3.57 8.29 -40.85
C TYR A 249 -3.23 9.75 -41.15
N SER A 250 -1.99 10.05 -41.57
CA SER A 250 -1.61 11.40 -42.02
C SER A 250 -2.45 11.86 -43.21
N SER A 251 -2.63 11.00 -44.22
CA SER A 251 -3.46 11.34 -45.39
C SER A 251 -4.92 11.56 -45.00
N TYR A 252 -5.46 10.74 -44.09
CA TYR A 252 -6.81 10.91 -43.56
C TYR A 252 -6.95 12.26 -42.86
N LEU A 253 -6.01 12.65 -42.00
CA LEU A 253 -6.06 13.93 -41.30
C LEU A 253 -6.08 15.11 -42.28
N GLU A 254 -5.22 15.13 -43.29
CA GLU A 254 -5.22 16.20 -44.29
C GLU A 254 -6.57 16.29 -45.02
N LYS A 255 -7.10 15.16 -45.47
CA LYS A 255 -8.42 15.11 -46.13
C LYS A 255 -9.54 15.56 -45.21
N PHE A 256 -9.50 15.15 -43.94
CA PHE A 256 -10.48 15.54 -42.93
C PHE A 256 -10.45 17.05 -42.67
N HIS A 257 -9.25 17.65 -42.52
CA HIS A 257 -9.11 19.10 -42.38
C HIS A 257 -9.65 19.85 -43.59
N ASN A 258 -9.31 19.39 -44.81
CA ASN A 258 -9.80 20.00 -46.03
C ASN A 258 -11.33 19.89 -46.15
N LEU A 259 -11.90 18.73 -45.82
CA LEU A 259 -13.35 18.52 -45.82
C LEU A 259 -14.03 19.47 -44.82
N ALA A 260 -13.57 19.50 -43.57
CA ALA A 260 -14.13 20.36 -42.53
C ALA A 260 -14.09 21.84 -42.92
N TYR A 261 -13.00 22.27 -43.55
CA TYR A 261 -12.87 23.64 -44.07
C TYR A 261 -13.87 23.95 -45.18
N MET A 262 -14.05 23.03 -46.14
CA MET A 262 -15.00 23.22 -47.24
C MET A 262 -16.46 23.15 -46.77
N GLU A 263 -16.76 22.30 -45.79
CA GLU A 263 -18.07 22.25 -45.13
C GLU A 263 -18.38 23.57 -44.42
N GLN A 264 -17.40 24.15 -43.71
CA GLN A 264 -17.55 25.46 -43.08
C GLN A 264 -17.81 26.56 -44.11
N LEU A 265 -17.04 26.62 -45.20
CA LEU A 265 -17.25 27.62 -46.26
C LEU A 265 -18.64 27.51 -46.91
N LEU A 266 -19.13 26.28 -47.10
CA LEU A 266 -20.48 26.06 -47.64
C LEU A 266 -21.56 26.53 -46.66
N GLU A 267 -21.37 26.31 -45.36
CA GLU A 267 -22.28 26.80 -44.34
C GLU A 267 -22.29 28.33 -44.28
N ASP A 268 -21.12 28.96 -44.32
CA ASP A 268 -20.98 30.43 -44.35
C ASP A 268 -21.66 31.03 -45.60
N HIS A 269 -21.51 30.39 -46.77
CA HIS A 269 -22.17 30.84 -48.00
C HIS A 269 -23.69 30.73 -47.91
N ARG A 270 -24.21 29.62 -47.36
CA ARG A 270 -25.66 29.43 -47.15
C ARG A 270 -26.22 30.45 -46.16
N GLN A 271 -25.47 30.76 -45.10
CA GLN A 271 -25.86 31.80 -44.14
C GLN A 271 -25.92 33.17 -44.82
N ALA A 272 -24.91 33.54 -45.61
CA ALA A 272 -24.91 34.81 -46.35
C ALA A 272 -26.07 34.90 -47.36
N GLU A 273 -26.36 33.84 -48.11
CA GLU A 273 -27.52 33.80 -49.01
C GLU A 273 -28.84 33.96 -48.26
N GLN A 274 -28.96 33.31 -47.10
CA GLN A 274 -30.14 33.41 -46.25
C GLN A 274 -30.30 34.83 -45.69
N GLU A 275 -29.23 35.46 -45.22
CA GLU A 275 -29.22 36.86 -44.75
C GLU A 275 -29.64 37.82 -45.88
N MET A 276 -29.07 37.66 -47.07
CA MET A 276 -29.44 38.45 -48.25
C MET A 276 -30.92 38.29 -48.62
N PHE A 277 -31.44 37.07 -48.55
CA PHE A 277 -32.85 36.78 -48.80
C PHE A 277 -33.76 37.42 -47.74
N GLU A 278 -33.37 37.34 -46.46
CA GLU A 278 -34.08 37.98 -45.35
C GLU A 278 -34.05 39.51 -45.45
N GLU A 279 -32.93 40.11 -45.83
CA GLU A 279 -32.80 41.54 -46.09
C GLU A 279 -33.68 41.99 -47.26
N ALA A 280 -33.68 41.25 -48.38
CA ALA A 280 -34.54 41.51 -49.53
C ALA A 280 -36.02 41.38 -49.18
N ALA A 281 -36.42 40.34 -48.42
CA ALA A 281 -37.77 40.16 -47.93
C ALA A 281 -38.20 41.30 -46.99
N ASN A 282 -37.30 41.75 -46.10
CA ASN A 282 -37.54 42.89 -45.21
C ASN A 282 -37.69 44.20 -46.01
N MET A 283 -36.87 44.42 -47.04
CA MET A 283 -36.96 45.59 -47.92
C MET A 283 -38.26 45.60 -48.72
N LEU A 284 -38.65 44.46 -49.29
CA LEU A 284 -39.91 44.30 -50.02
C LEU A 284 -41.12 44.55 -49.09
N ARG A 285 -41.07 44.05 -47.86
CA ARG A 285 -42.09 44.29 -46.84
C ARG A 285 -42.18 45.78 -46.45
N LEU A 286 -41.05 46.47 -46.31
CA LEU A 286 -40.99 47.92 -46.08
C LEU A 286 -41.61 48.69 -47.26
N MET A 287 -41.27 48.32 -48.49
CA MET A 287 -41.83 48.95 -49.70
C MET A 287 -43.33 48.69 -49.85
N GLN A 288 -43.80 47.47 -49.55
CA GLN A 288 -45.23 47.14 -49.55
C GLN A 288 -45.99 47.93 -48.48
N ASN A 289 -45.40 48.12 -47.29
CA ASN A 289 -46.01 48.95 -46.25
C ASN A 289 -46.08 50.42 -46.66
N LYS A 290 -45.02 50.97 -47.29
CA LYS A 290 -45.04 52.34 -47.83
C LYS A 290 -46.10 52.52 -48.92
N LEU A 291 -46.20 51.59 -49.86
CA LEU A 291 -47.24 51.63 -50.89
C LEU A 291 -48.64 51.57 -50.29
N LYS A 292 -48.87 50.73 -49.28
CA LYS A 292 -50.15 50.71 -48.55
C LYS A 292 -50.44 52.02 -47.81
N GLU A 293 -49.43 52.68 -47.25
CA GLU A 293 -49.58 54.00 -46.64
C GLU A 293 -49.87 55.09 -47.69
N GLU A 294 -49.22 55.04 -48.85
CA GLU A 294 -49.45 55.94 -49.99
C GLU A 294 -50.84 55.72 -50.62
N GLU A 295 -51.30 54.48 -50.81
CA GLU A 295 -52.66 54.15 -51.22
C GLU A 295 -53.69 54.65 -50.20
N GLN A 296 -53.45 54.46 -48.90
CA GLN A 296 -54.33 55.01 -47.86
C GLN A 296 -54.35 56.54 -47.84
N ASN A 297 -53.25 57.19 -48.23
CA ASN A 297 -53.18 58.66 -48.35
C ASN A 297 -53.85 59.17 -49.64
N LEU A 298 -53.73 58.45 -50.75
CA LEU A 298 -54.43 58.74 -52.02
C LEU A 298 -55.94 58.55 -51.88
N LEU A 299 -56.38 57.46 -51.22
CA LEU A 299 -57.78 57.21 -50.86
C LEU A 299 -58.34 58.26 -49.88
N LYS A 300 -57.49 58.98 -49.15
CA LYS A 300 -57.90 60.09 -48.27
C LYS A 300 -57.95 61.46 -48.97
N ASN A 301 -57.32 61.64 -50.14
CA ASN A 301 -57.19 62.94 -50.81
C ASN A 301 -57.68 63.00 -52.27
N GLY A 302 -58.34 61.98 -52.81
CA GLY A 302 -58.94 62.02 -54.16
C GLY A 302 -60.27 61.29 -54.27
N ASN A 303 -61.37 62.06 -54.23
CA ASN A 303 -62.70 61.63 -54.68
C ASN A 303 -62.79 61.63 -56.21
N ASN A 304 -63.53 60.66 -56.77
CA ASN A 304 -63.95 60.45 -58.17
C ASN A 304 -62.80 60.06 -59.12
N ASP A 305 -62.91 59.09 -60.04
CA ASP A 305 -64.01 58.78 -60.96
C ASP A 305 -63.74 57.40 -61.61
N ASP A 306 -64.77 56.84 -62.23
CA ASP A 306 -64.81 55.58 -63.00
C ASP A 306 -63.64 55.39 -64.00
N SER A 307 -63.14 54.15 -64.12
CA SER A 307 -62.88 53.52 -65.44
C SER A 307 -62.49 52.04 -65.31
N ASP A 308 -63.34 51.20 -65.90
CA ASP A 308 -63.01 49.87 -66.43
C ASP A 308 -61.82 49.95 -67.39
N ILE A 309 -60.79 49.16 -67.14
CA ILE A 309 -59.77 48.78 -68.14
C ILE A 309 -59.52 47.27 -68.02
N GLU A 310 -60.09 46.53 -68.97
CA GLU A 310 -59.64 45.21 -69.39
C GLU A 310 -58.21 45.32 -69.98
N ILE A 311 -57.28 44.50 -69.49
CA ILE A 311 -56.07 44.14 -70.23
C ILE A 311 -55.94 42.62 -70.20
N GLN A 312 -56.26 42.02 -71.35
CA GLN A 312 -55.72 40.75 -71.80
C GLN A 312 -54.29 40.96 -72.32
N GLU A 313 -53.53 39.87 -72.29
CA GLU A 313 -52.25 39.54 -72.95
C GLU A 313 -51.35 38.86 -71.89
N ASP A 314 -50.67 37.75 -72.13
CA ASP A 314 -50.65 36.82 -73.24
C ASP A 314 -49.89 35.59 -72.72
N GLU A 315 -49.96 34.50 -73.47
CA GLU A 315 -49.41 33.19 -73.13
C GLU A 315 -47.87 33.13 -72.97
N GLU A 316 -47.45 32.05 -72.28
CA GLU A 316 -46.28 31.23 -72.61
C GLU A 316 -44.90 31.61 -72.02
N SER A 317 -44.52 30.90 -70.94
CA SER A 317 -43.12 30.43 -70.78
C SER A 317 -42.99 29.33 -69.74
N ASP A 318 -43.02 28.11 -70.26
CA ASP A 318 -42.19 26.94 -69.93
C ASP A 318 -41.49 26.92 -68.54
N SER A 319 -42.03 26.10 -67.63
CA SER A 319 -41.45 25.84 -66.31
C SER A 319 -41.24 24.34 -66.08
N GLU A 320 -40.34 23.71 -66.85
CA GLU A 320 -39.87 22.35 -66.54
C GLU A 320 -38.40 22.10 -66.92
N VAL A 321 -37.43 22.85 -66.37
CA VAL A 321 -36.04 22.36 -66.42
C VAL A 321 -35.17 22.82 -65.24
N GLU A 322 -35.40 22.34 -64.01
CA GLU A 322 -34.34 22.42 -62.99
C GLU A 322 -34.31 21.29 -61.93
N ASP A 323 -35.28 20.37 -61.90
CA ASP A 323 -35.29 19.27 -60.91
C ASP A 323 -34.46 18.02 -61.29
N LYS A 324 -33.82 17.99 -62.47
CA LYS A 324 -33.06 16.80 -62.94
C LYS A 324 -31.56 16.81 -62.62
N GLN A 325 -30.99 17.90 -62.10
CA GLN A 325 -29.57 17.94 -61.73
C GLN A 325 -29.29 17.57 -60.27
N ILE A 326 -30.24 17.77 -59.35
CA ILE A 326 -30.04 17.51 -57.92
C ILE A 326 -30.08 16.00 -57.59
N LEU A 327 -30.83 15.20 -58.35
CA LEU A 327 -30.94 13.75 -58.09
C LEU A 327 -29.74 12.91 -58.57
N LYS A 328 -28.97 13.40 -59.56
CA LYS A 328 -27.80 12.69 -60.11
C LYS A 328 -26.54 12.83 -59.27
N GLN A 329 -26.41 13.87 -58.45
CA GLN A 329 -25.26 14.01 -57.55
C GLN A 329 -25.37 13.16 -56.28
N ARG A 330 -26.58 12.89 -55.77
CA ARG A 330 -26.78 12.05 -54.57
C ARG A 330 -26.55 10.55 -54.81
N THR A 331 -26.79 10.04 -56.01
CA THR A 331 -26.62 8.62 -56.32
C THR A 331 -25.16 8.22 -56.59
N ALA A 332 -24.29 9.16 -56.96
CA ALA A 332 -22.87 8.92 -57.16
C ALA A 332 -22.09 8.83 -55.84
N THR A 333 -22.57 9.46 -54.76
CA THR A 333 -21.91 9.44 -53.44
C THR A 333 -22.19 8.18 -52.62
N GLU A 334 -23.33 7.50 -52.84
CA GLU A 334 -23.64 6.25 -52.12
C GLU A 334 -22.91 5.02 -52.68
N THR A 335 -22.51 5.03 -53.95
CA THR A 335 -21.83 3.88 -54.58
C THR A 335 -20.32 3.82 -54.31
N LEU A 336 -19.72 4.87 -53.73
CA LEU A 336 -18.29 4.94 -53.41
C LEU A 336 -17.94 4.63 -51.94
N LEU A 337 -18.95 4.39 -51.10
CA LEU A 337 -18.80 4.04 -49.68
C LEU A 337 -18.98 2.54 -49.38
N GLN A 338 -19.25 1.72 -50.39
CA GLN A 338 -19.20 0.25 -50.30
C GLN A 338 -18.16 -0.30 -51.28
N GLY A 339 -16.92 -0.40 -50.81
CA GLY A 339 -15.79 -1.00 -51.52
C GLY A 339 -14.62 -1.21 -50.58
#